data_AF-A0A6P0MTU8-F1
#
_entry.id   AF-A0A6P0MTU8-F1
#
_cell.length_a   1.000
_cell.length_b   1.000
_cell.length_c   1.000
_cell.angle_alpha   90.00
_cell.angle_beta   90.00
_cell.angle_gamma   90.00
#
_symmetry.space_group_name_H-M   'P 1'
#
loop_
_entity.id
_entity.type
_entity.pdbx_description
1 polymer ?
#
loop_
_entity_poly.entity_id
_entity_poly.type
_entity_poly.pdbx_seq_one_letter_code
_entity_poly.pdbx_strand_id
1 'polypeptide(L)'
;MLHLSGQINKIWLSYPETISGIVPPLPYIRCKLTEVIKNLLQGTDNSVNSDTTPNQEILPDLGKFFKSIQNSDRIYKASLSRQLSADLSPDVEETTFKDTAKSWFIKTADFGDDYDQLLQHPDGRFTKLLEDIAYYHQIFQQGYDKIILIRPPIYTGYDIQLTAAMQALGYTKEQFQFIIIQPIKLYAFHKPTNKIHPIPDIPTEELIQAIGMDALRWHSLRTPLTRSAPINISTAGQPTPADTLYRVQSAHARCCTLLRQAHQQGIIQLNMRSQDNWQINPPPIPLTEYSWDSPQTQKLVNQLEALPEILQQSAAEVAPYLLCQHLEAISDTCHQWCNSLEPTTQDCALLLAIKQTIFDLLENILGITAPDR
;
A
#
# COMPACT_ATOMS: atom_id res chain seq x y z
N MET A 1 -7.54 -4.71 20.40
CA MET A 1 -7.04 -3.38 20.02
C MET A 1 -5.57 -3.32 20.40
N LEU A 2 -4.69 -3.51 19.42
CA LEU A 2 -3.25 -3.37 19.58
C LEU A 2 -2.93 -1.86 19.51
N HIS A 3 -2.57 -1.25 20.63
CA HIS A 3 -1.92 0.07 20.64
C HIS A 3 -0.42 -0.17 20.70
N LEU A 4 0.30 0.19 19.64
CA LEU A 4 1.75 0.08 19.57
C LEU A 4 2.33 1.44 19.94
N SER A 5 2.92 1.56 21.13
CA SER A 5 3.53 2.82 21.59
C SER A 5 4.78 3.17 20.75
N GLY A 6 4.58 3.82 19.61
CA GLY A 6 5.59 4.40 18.75
C GLY A 6 5.39 5.92 18.59
N GLN A 7 6.43 6.62 18.15
CA GLN A 7 6.34 8.02 17.78
C GLN A 7 5.32 8.17 16.64
N ILE A 8 4.26 8.96 16.86
CA ILE A 8 3.21 9.18 15.87
C ILE A 8 3.79 9.98 14.71
N ASN A 9 3.93 9.35 13.54
CA ASN A 9 4.29 10.09 12.33
C ASN A 9 3.05 10.73 11.71
N LYS A 10 3.17 11.98 11.27
CA LYS A 10 2.20 12.65 10.41
C LYS A 10 2.53 12.34 8.96
N ILE A 11 1.66 11.58 8.30
CA ILE A 11 1.85 11.12 6.93
C ILE A 11 0.87 11.85 6.01
N TRP A 12 1.39 12.41 4.92
CA TRP A 12 0.60 12.89 3.80
C TRP A 12 0.56 11.82 2.70
N LEU A 13 -0.61 11.26 2.45
CA LEU A 13 -0.84 10.24 1.44
C LEU A 13 -1.53 10.87 0.22
N SER A 14 -0.93 10.79 -0.96
CA SER A 14 -1.53 11.29 -2.19
C SER A 14 -1.69 10.19 -3.23
N TYR A 15 -2.88 10.08 -3.81
CA TYR A 15 -3.20 9.13 -4.88
C TYR A 15 -4.18 9.76 -5.88
N PRO A 16 -4.20 9.34 -7.15
CA PRO A 16 -5.08 9.93 -8.15
C PRO A 16 -6.56 9.72 -7.80
N GLU A 17 -7.34 10.79 -7.85
CA GLU A 17 -8.80 10.72 -7.82
C GLU A 17 -9.38 10.20 -9.15
N THR A 18 -10.61 9.69 -9.09
CA THR A 18 -11.47 9.65 -10.28
C THR A 18 -12.52 10.72 -10.18
N ILE A 19 -12.86 11.30 -11.33
CA ILE A 19 -14.10 12.03 -11.52
C ILE A 19 -15.26 11.16 -11.02
N SER A 20 -16.04 11.71 -10.09
CA SER A 20 -17.19 11.04 -9.47
C SER A 20 -18.06 10.32 -10.50
N GLY A 21 -18.32 9.02 -10.28
CA GLY A 21 -19.20 8.21 -11.11
C GLY A 21 -18.53 7.38 -12.21
N ILE A 22 -17.22 7.51 -12.44
CA ILE A 22 -16.49 6.71 -13.43
C ILE A 22 -15.60 5.69 -12.73
N VAL A 23 -15.76 4.40 -13.04
CA VAL A 23 -14.84 3.37 -12.59
C VAL A 23 -13.54 3.50 -13.38
N PRO A 24 -12.38 3.59 -12.70
CA PRO A 24 -11.12 3.80 -13.38
C PRO A 24 -10.75 2.58 -14.25
N PRO A 25 -9.99 2.78 -15.33
CA PRO A 25 -9.45 1.66 -16.09
C PRO A 25 -8.53 0.80 -15.21
N LEU A 26 -8.31 -0.44 -15.62
CA LEU A 26 -7.65 -1.47 -14.81
C LEU A 26 -6.28 -1.09 -14.20
N PRO A 27 -5.39 -0.30 -14.85
CA PRO A 27 -4.16 0.17 -14.21
C PRO A 27 -4.42 1.10 -13.00
N TYR A 28 -5.52 1.84 -13.04
CA TYR A 28 -5.88 2.86 -12.06
C TYR A 28 -6.77 2.31 -10.94
N ILE A 29 -7.49 1.19 -11.14
CA ILE A 29 -8.24 0.60 -10.02
C ILE A 29 -7.30 0.15 -8.89
N ARG A 30 -6.10 -0.33 -9.22
CA ARG A 30 -5.12 -0.68 -8.19
C ARG A 30 -4.62 0.54 -7.40
N CYS A 31 -4.55 1.70 -8.05
CA CYS A 31 -4.32 2.98 -7.39
C CYS A 31 -5.50 3.46 -6.53
N LYS A 32 -6.72 2.95 -6.75
CA LYS A 32 -7.88 3.26 -5.91
C LYS A 32 -8.00 2.40 -4.67
N LEU A 33 -7.34 1.25 -4.63
CA LEU A 33 -7.28 0.43 -3.42
C LEU A 33 -6.41 1.09 -2.32
N THR A 34 -6.12 2.39 -2.44
CA THR A 34 -5.34 3.19 -1.49
C THR A 34 -6.04 3.44 -0.17
N GLU A 35 -7.36 3.26 -0.09
CA GLU A 35 -8.05 3.16 1.22
C GLU A 35 -7.42 2.08 2.09
N VAL A 36 -6.99 0.96 1.50
CA VAL A 36 -6.27 -0.09 2.24
C VAL A 36 -4.93 0.41 2.76
N ILE A 37 -4.20 1.19 1.96
CA ILE A 37 -2.92 1.76 2.38
C ILE A 37 -3.14 2.79 3.50
N LYS A 38 -4.19 3.60 3.39
CA LYS A 38 -4.58 4.52 4.46
C LYS A 38 -4.90 3.76 5.74
N ASN A 39 -5.73 2.72 5.67
CA ASN A 39 -6.10 1.89 6.82
C ASN A 39 -4.87 1.20 7.44
N LEU A 40 -3.99 0.65 6.61
CA LEU A 40 -2.71 0.04 7.04
C LEU A 40 -1.83 1.03 7.80
N LEU A 41 -1.65 2.24 7.26
CA LEU A 41 -0.86 3.28 7.89
C LEU A 41 -1.51 3.77 9.20
N GLN A 42 -2.84 3.95 9.22
CA GLN A 42 -3.58 4.33 10.44
C GLN A 42 -3.57 3.23 11.50
N GLY A 43 -3.48 1.96 11.09
CA GLY A 43 -3.37 0.80 11.99
C GLY A 43 -2.01 0.68 12.70
N THR A 44 -1.05 1.57 12.44
CA THR A 44 0.30 1.57 13.03
C THR A 44 0.64 2.89 13.73
N ASP A 45 -0.34 3.43 14.48
CA ASP A 45 -0.22 4.66 15.29
C ASP A 45 0.24 5.91 14.49
N ASN A 46 -0.01 5.96 13.18
CA ASN A 46 0.25 7.12 12.34
C ASN A 46 -0.99 8.02 12.18
N SER A 47 -0.77 9.33 12.11
CA SER A 47 -1.78 10.31 11.69
C SER A 47 -1.71 10.50 10.19
N VAL A 48 -2.71 9.97 9.45
CA VAL A 48 -2.71 10.01 7.98
C VAL A 48 -3.72 11.01 7.45
N ASN A 49 -3.23 12.04 6.75
CA ASN A 49 -4.06 12.90 5.91
C ASN A 49 -3.90 12.46 4.46
N SER A 50 -5.02 12.40 3.75
CA SER A 50 -5.06 11.95 2.36
C SER A 50 -5.58 13.06 1.47
N ASP A 51 -4.94 13.25 0.32
CA ASP A 51 -5.42 14.16 -0.71
C ASP A 51 -5.41 13.49 -2.09
N THR A 52 -6.47 13.74 -2.82
CA THR A 52 -6.81 13.07 -4.07
C THR A 52 -6.47 13.91 -5.29
N THR A 53 -6.37 15.23 -5.10
CA THR A 53 -5.84 16.20 -6.06
C THR A 53 -5.08 17.27 -5.26
N PRO A 54 -3.94 17.82 -5.72
CA PRO A 54 -3.31 18.93 -5.01
C PRO A 54 -4.34 20.05 -4.80
N ASN A 55 -4.78 20.24 -3.55
CA ASN A 55 -5.90 21.12 -3.24
C ASN A 55 -5.56 22.55 -3.72
N GLN A 56 -6.26 23.04 -4.75
CA GLN A 56 -5.92 24.30 -5.44
C GLN A 56 -6.08 25.53 -4.55
N GLU A 57 -6.75 25.39 -3.40
CA GLU A 57 -7.08 26.51 -2.50
C GLU A 57 -5.85 27.11 -1.80
N ILE A 58 -4.69 26.42 -1.75
CA ILE A 58 -3.45 26.99 -1.20
C ILE A 58 -2.22 26.52 -2.00
N LEU A 59 -2.19 26.83 -3.30
CA LEU A 59 -0.97 26.70 -4.10
C LEU A 59 0.10 27.66 -3.52
N PRO A 60 1.35 27.20 -3.31
CA PRO A 60 2.43 28.05 -2.84
C PRO A 60 2.67 29.19 -3.82
N ASP A 61 3.04 30.38 -3.31
CA ASP A 61 3.59 31.45 -4.13
C ASP A 61 4.91 30.96 -4.73
N LEU A 62 4.86 30.50 -5.98
CA LEU A 62 6.01 29.95 -6.70
C LEU A 62 7.15 30.94 -6.81
N GLY A 63 6.86 32.24 -6.94
CA GLY A 63 7.89 33.27 -7.01
C GLY A 63 8.63 33.42 -5.69
N LYS A 64 7.89 33.40 -4.57
CA LYS A 64 8.47 33.42 -3.22
C LYS A 64 9.24 32.14 -2.92
N PHE A 65 8.68 30.97 -3.23
CA PHE A 65 9.35 29.69 -3.04
C PHE A 65 10.63 29.60 -3.87
N PHE A 66 10.55 29.93 -5.16
CA PHE A 66 11.71 29.89 -6.06
C PHE A 66 12.85 30.76 -5.53
N LYS A 67 12.57 32.00 -5.12
CA LYS A 67 13.56 32.90 -4.50
C LYS A 67 14.20 32.31 -3.24
N SER A 68 13.45 31.52 -2.47
CA SER A 68 13.96 30.89 -1.24
C SER A 68 14.99 29.79 -1.51
N ILE A 69 14.83 29.05 -2.62
CA ILE A 69 15.75 27.96 -3.01
C ILE A 69 16.83 28.43 -3.98
N GLN A 70 16.66 29.58 -4.62
CA GLN A 70 17.51 30.08 -5.70
C GLN A 70 18.99 30.23 -5.32
N ASN A 71 19.28 30.51 -4.04
CA ASN A 71 20.64 30.68 -3.53
C ASN A 71 21.28 29.37 -3.02
N SER A 72 20.58 28.24 -3.12
CA SER A 72 21.12 26.93 -2.78
C SER A 72 22.24 26.54 -3.75
N ASP A 73 23.26 25.84 -3.25
CA ASP A 73 24.34 25.25 -4.04
C ASP A 73 23.86 24.15 -5.00
N ARG A 74 22.62 23.68 -4.80
CA ARG A 74 21.91 22.73 -5.66
C ARG A 74 21.09 23.37 -6.78
N ILE A 75 21.00 24.69 -6.81
CA ILE A 75 20.30 25.44 -7.86
C ILE A 75 21.31 26.27 -8.64
N TYR A 76 21.23 26.24 -9.97
CA TYR A 76 22.15 27.01 -10.82
C TYR A 76 21.48 27.54 -12.08
N LYS A 77 22.10 28.56 -12.68
CA LYS A 77 21.64 29.20 -13.91
C LYS A 77 22.57 28.88 -15.07
N ALA A 78 22.06 28.26 -16.12
CA ALA A 78 22.85 27.80 -17.26
C ALA A 78 22.07 27.85 -18.58
N SER A 79 22.78 27.78 -19.71
CA SER A 79 22.17 27.51 -21.00
C SER A 79 21.78 26.03 -21.12
N LEU A 80 20.73 25.73 -21.90
CA LEU A 80 20.28 24.34 -22.12
C LEU A 80 21.36 23.46 -22.76
N SER A 81 22.23 24.05 -23.60
CA SER A 81 23.34 23.34 -24.24
C SER A 81 24.34 22.72 -23.24
N ARG A 82 24.46 23.30 -22.04
CA ARG A 82 25.33 22.78 -20.97
C ARG A 82 24.78 21.52 -20.31
N GLN A 83 23.47 21.32 -20.32
CA GLN A 83 22.84 20.14 -19.70
C GLN A 83 22.99 18.88 -20.56
N LEU A 84 23.05 19.04 -21.89
CA LEU A 84 23.15 17.93 -22.85
C LEU A 84 24.58 17.40 -23.04
N SER A 85 25.56 17.94 -22.31
CA SER A 85 26.97 17.60 -22.48
C SER A 85 27.66 17.53 -21.12
N ALA A 86 27.54 16.38 -20.46
CA ALA A 86 28.17 16.10 -19.17
C ALA A 86 29.71 16.29 -19.16
N ASP A 87 30.34 16.26 -20.35
CA ASP A 87 31.79 16.43 -20.53
C ASP A 87 32.25 17.90 -20.71
N LEU A 88 31.33 18.88 -20.72
CA LEU A 88 31.72 20.28 -20.85
C LEU A 88 32.05 20.91 -19.49
N SER A 89 33.27 21.45 -19.38
CA SER A 89 33.74 22.24 -18.24
C SER A 89 32.74 23.35 -17.88
N PRO A 90 32.60 23.72 -16.59
CA PRO A 90 31.75 24.84 -16.16
C PRO A 90 32.06 26.18 -16.84
N ASP A 91 33.29 26.31 -17.37
CA ASP A 91 33.83 27.52 -17.99
C ASP A 91 33.80 27.45 -19.52
N VAL A 92 32.63 27.17 -20.10
CA VAL A 92 32.47 27.36 -21.55
C VAL A 92 32.25 28.85 -21.86
N GLU A 93 33.26 29.68 -21.59
CA GLU A 93 33.30 31.08 -22.03
C GLU A 93 33.78 31.25 -23.49
N GLU A 94 34.20 30.16 -24.14
CA GLU A 94 34.81 30.14 -25.49
C GLU A 94 34.02 29.36 -26.56
N THR A 95 32.76 28.98 -26.34
CA THR A 95 31.92 28.42 -27.43
C THR A 95 30.87 29.41 -27.92
N THR A 96 30.45 29.22 -29.17
CA THR A 96 29.35 29.93 -29.85
C THR A 96 27.99 29.86 -29.14
N PHE A 97 27.89 29.16 -28.01
CA PHE A 97 26.67 29.03 -27.20
C PHE A 97 26.53 30.08 -26.08
N LYS A 98 27.51 30.99 -25.93
CA LYS A 98 27.56 32.04 -24.89
C LYS A 98 26.33 32.95 -24.84
N ASP A 99 25.65 33.13 -25.97
CA ASP A 99 24.49 34.03 -26.14
C ASP A 99 23.13 33.34 -25.99
N THR A 100 23.10 32.07 -25.57
CA THR A 100 21.82 31.38 -25.35
C THR A 100 21.17 31.79 -24.03
N ALA A 101 19.86 32.05 -24.09
CA ALA A 101 19.09 32.48 -22.93
C ALA A 101 19.19 31.45 -21.80
N LYS A 102 19.48 31.92 -20.58
CA LYS A 102 19.80 31.04 -19.44
C LYS A 102 18.55 30.68 -18.65
N SER A 103 18.43 29.38 -18.36
CA SER A 103 17.39 28.77 -17.52
C SER A 103 17.90 28.48 -16.12
N TRP A 104 16.99 28.17 -15.20
CA TRP A 104 17.33 27.69 -13.86
C TRP A 104 17.10 26.20 -13.73
N PHE A 105 18.08 25.51 -13.14
CA PHE A 105 18.11 24.06 -12.98
C PHE A 105 18.33 23.67 -11.53
N ILE A 106 17.88 22.48 -11.18
CA ILE A 106 18.15 21.79 -9.92
C ILE A 106 19.06 20.58 -10.18
N LYS A 107 20.07 20.37 -9.32
CA LYS A 107 21.06 19.30 -9.44
C LYS A 107 20.49 17.90 -9.13
N THR A 108 19.54 17.41 -9.92
CA THR A 108 18.91 16.10 -9.73
C THR A 108 19.81 14.94 -10.14
N ALA A 109 20.78 15.16 -11.04
CA ALA A 109 21.72 14.12 -11.45
C ALA A 109 22.56 13.60 -10.27
N ASP A 110 22.91 14.48 -9.32
CA ASP A 110 23.58 14.12 -8.06
C ASP A 110 22.78 13.13 -7.20
N PHE A 111 21.48 12.97 -7.46
CA PHE A 111 20.54 12.15 -6.69
C PHE A 111 19.92 10.99 -7.50
N GLY A 112 20.50 10.67 -8.66
CA GLY A 112 20.16 9.49 -9.45
C GLY A 112 19.15 9.72 -10.58
N ASP A 113 18.91 10.98 -10.95
CA ASP A 113 18.29 11.33 -12.25
C ASP A 113 19.32 11.28 -13.37
N ASP A 114 18.88 11.17 -14.63
CA ASP A 114 19.79 11.13 -15.78
C ASP A 114 20.39 12.51 -16.07
N TYR A 115 19.63 13.58 -15.85
CA TYR A 115 20.04 14.96 -16.09
C TYR A 115 19.40 15.93 -15.08
N ASP A 116 20.06 17.05 -14.83
CA ASP A 116 19.57 18.11 -13.94
C ASP A 116 18.27 18.76 -14.44
N GLN A 117 17.22 18.78 -13.63
CA GLN A 117 15.91 19.21 -14.12
C GLN A 117 15.71 20.73 -14.19
N LEU A 118 14.95 21.16 -15.19
CA LEU A 118 14.57 22.55 -15.40
C LEU A 118 13.51 23.01 -14.38
N LEU A 119 13.77 24.13 -13.69
CA LEU A 119 12.81 24.78 -12.79
C LEU A 119 12.13 26.01 -13.41
N GLN A 120 12.88 26.80 -14.18
CA GLN A 120 12.39 28.03 -14.80
C GLN A 120 13.01 28.24 -16.18
N HIS A 121 12.15 28.49 -17.17
CA HIS A 121 12.53 28.86 -18.51
C HIS A 121 13.17 30.27 -18.56
N PRO A 122 13.91 30.62 -19.63
CA PRO A 122 14.54 31.93 -19.73
C PRO A 122 13.55 33.11 -19.82
N ASP A 123 12.33 32.84 -20.29
CA ASP A 123 11.21 33.78 -20.34
C ASP A 123 10.55 34.01 -18.97
N GLY A 124 11.03 33.34 -17.92
CA GLY A 124 10.54 33.44 -16.55
C GLY A 124 9.41 32.47 -16.20
N ARG A 125 8.90 31.68 -17.15
CA ARG A 125 7.85 30.69 -16.85
C ARG A 125 8.41 29.54 -16.01
N PHE A 126 7.67 29.14 -14.98
CA PHE A 126 8.00 28.01 -14.13
C PHE A 126 7.58 26.67 -14.75
N THR A 127 8.27 25.59 -14.39
CA THR A 127 7.95 24.23 -14.83
C THR A 127 6.98 23.55 -13.87
N LYS A 128 6.30 22.50 -14.38
CA LYS A 128 5.45 21.64 -13.55
C LYS A 128 6.21 21.01 -12.38
N LEU A 129 7.47 20.66 -12.61
CA LEU A 129 8.33 20.13 -11.56
C LEU A 129 8.50 21.14 -10.41
N LEU A 130 8.76 22.42 -10.72
CA LEU A 130 8.88 23.44 -9.67
C LEU A 130 7.56 23.61 -8.89
N GLU A 131 6.41 23.56 -9.57
CA GLU A 131 5.10 23.59 -8.91
C GLU A 131 4.94 22.44 -7.91
N ASP A 132 5.25 21.22 -8.33
CA ASP A 132 5.12 20.02 -7.50
C ASP A 132 6.11 20.03 -6.33
N ILE A 133 7.36 20.43 -6.57
CA ILE A 133 8.37 20.61 -5.52
C ILE A 133 7.88 21.62 -4.48
N ALA A 134 7.39 22.78 -4.92
CA ALA A 134 6.91 23.83 -4.02
C ALA A 134 5.74 23.32 -3.17
N TYR A 135 4.82 22.57 -3.80
CA TYR A 135 3.64 22.01 -3.14
C TYR A 135 4.03 21.03 -2.03
N TYR A 136 4.88 20.04 -2.33
CA TYR A 136 5.30 19.05 -1.34
C TYR A 136 6.23 19.64 -0.28
N HIS A 137 7.05 20.62 -0.63
CA HIS A 137 7.82 21.38 0.35
C HIS A 137 6.89 22.11 1.33
N GLN A 138 5.81 22.74 0.86
CA GLN A 138 4.84 23.39 1.74
C GLN A 138 4.16 22.39 2.70
N ILE A 139 3.85 21.18 2.24
CA ILE A 139 3.32 20.11 3.10
C ILE A 139 4.32 19.78 4.21
N PHE A 140 5.61 19.58 3.89
CA PHE A 140 6.62 19.37 4.93
C PHE A 140 6.72 20.55 5.91
N GLN A 141 6.59 21.80 5.44
CA GLN A 141 6.56 22.99 6.31
C GLN A 141 5.34 23.04 7.25
N GLN A 142 4.27 22.30 6.97
CA GLN A 142 3.12 22.13 7.88
C GLN A 142 3.39 21.10 8.99
N GLY A 143 4.59 20.49 9.02
CA GLY A 143 5.02 19.55 10.05
C GLY A 143 4.64 18.10 9.77
N TYR A 144 4.50 17.71 8.51
CA TYR A 144 4.41 16.30 8.12
C TYR A 144 5.80 15.66 8.16
N ASP A 145 5.89 14.43 8.65
CA ASP A 145 7.13 13.67 8.74
C ASP A 145 7.42 12.90 7.44
N LYS A 146 6.36 12.51 6.73
CA LYS A 146 6.44 11.68 5.52
C LYS A 146 5.37 12.05 4.50
N ILE A 147 5.73 12.00 3.22
CA ILE A 147 4.85 12.12 2.07
C ILE A 147 4.95 10.83 1.24
N ILE A 148 3.81 10.22 0.92
CA ILE A 148 3.72 9.02 0.10
C ILE A 148 2.85 9.34 -1.12
N LEU A 149 3.45 9.31 -2.30
CA LEU A 149 2.78 9.51 -3.58
C LEU A 149 2.57 8.15 -4.23
N ILE A 150 1.32 7.88 -4.58
CA ILE A 150 0.94 6.66 -5.27
C ILE A 150 0.44 7.04 -6.65
N ARG A 151 1.07 6.52 -7.70
CA ARG A 151 0.80 6.94 -9.08
C ARG A 151 0.79 5.75 -10.05
N PRO A 152 0.03 5.85 -11.16
CA PRO A 152 0.01 4.85 -12.22
C PRO A 152 1.31 4.88 -13.06
N PRO A 153 1.54 3.88 -13.94
CA PRO A 153 2.77 3.76 -14.72
C PRO A 153 3.07 4.93 -15.67
N ILE A 154 2.10 5.77 -16.01
CA ILE A 154 2.34 6.97 -16.84
C ILE A 154 3.29 7.99 -16.19
N TYR A 155 3.54 7.88 -14.88
CA TYR A 155 4.50 8.71 -14.15
C TYR A 155 5.92 8.11 -14.13
N THR A 156 6.17 7.00 -14.83
CA THR A 156 7.51 6.41 -14.95
C THR A 156 8.50 7.42 -15.52
N GLY A 157 9.62 7.61 -14.83
CA GLY A 157 10.63 8.63 -15.12
C GLY A 157 10.40 9.91 -14.32
N TYR A 158 9.14 10.37 -14.20
CA TYR A 158 8.82 11.54 -13.37
C TYR A 158 8.99 11.25 -11.87
N ASP A 159 8.76 10.01 -11.45
CA ASP A 159 9.06 9.54 -10.10
C ASP A 159 10.52 9.76 -9.72
N ILE A 160 11.46 9.48 -10.64
CA ILE A 160 12.90 9.68 -10.46
C ILE A 160 13.19 11.19 -10.34
N GLN A 161 12.70 11.99 -11.28
CA GLN A 161 12.91 13.45 -11.33
C GLN A 161 12.44 14.14 -10.05
N LEU A 162 11.20 13.87 -9.63
CA LEU A 162 10.62 14.51 -8.47
C LEU A 162 11.29 14.02 -7.17
N THR A 163 11.59 12.72 -7.06
CA THR A 163 12.30 12.19 -5.88
C THR A 163 13.69 12.82 -5.76
N ALA A 164 14.46 12.86 -6.84
CA ALA A 164 15.77 13.49 -6.88
C ALA A 164 15.71 14.98 -6.51
N ALA A 165 14.69 15.70 -6.99
CA ALA A 165 14.51 17.11 -6.68
C ALA A 165 14.18 17.35 -5.20
N MET A 166 13.36 16.49 -4.59
CA MET A 166 13.08 16.56 -3.16
C MET A 166 14.33 16.24 -2.32
N GLN A 167 15.18 15.31 -2.78
CA GLN A 167 16.47 15.06 -2.13
C GLN A 167 17.45 16.23 -2.25
N ALA A 168 17.47 16.92 -3.39
CA ALA A 168 18.25 18.14 -3.58
C ALA A 168 17.82 19.29 -2.65
N LEU A 169 16.58 19.25 -2.12
CA LEU A 169 16.10 20.15 -1.06
C LEU A 169 16.39 19.68 0.37
N GLY A 170 17.00 18.50 0.53
CA GLY A 170 17.41 17.95 1.82
C GLY A 170 16.44 16.92 2.43
N TYR A 171 15.39 16.51 1.72
CA TYR A 171 14.49 15.45 2.20
C TYR A 171 15.04 14.05 1.88
N THR A 172 14.86 13.08 2.77
CA THR A 172 15.32 11.71 2.51
C THR A 172 14.31 10.91 1.67
N LYS A 173 14.74 9.78 1.08
CA LYS A 173 13.85 8.87 0.34
C LYS A 173 12.80 8.21 1.24
N GLU A 174 13.08 8.13 2.54
CA GLU A 174 12.14 7.64 3.55
C GLU A 174 11.06 8.68 3.85
N GLN A 175 11.42 9.96 3.86
CA GLN A 175 10.48 11.08 4.05
C GLN A 175 9.63 11.31 2.80
N PHE A 176 10.18 11.20 1.59
CA PHE A 176 9.45 11.38 0.34
C PHE A 176 9.47 10.11 -0.50
N GLN A 177 8.36 9.35 -0.46
CA GLN A 177 8.21 8.11 -1.20
C GLN A 177 7.31 8.32 -2.42
N PHE A 178 7.81 7.95 -3.60
CA PHE A 178 7.03 7.91 -4.84
C PHE A 178 6.89 6.45 -5.29
N ILE A 179 5.68 5.93 -5.26
CA ILE A 179 5.35 4.54 -5.56
C ILE A 179 4.59 4.47 -6.87
N ILE A 180 5.22 3.88 -7.88
CA ILE A 180 4.55 3.51 -9.13
C ILE A 180 3.84 2.18 -8.94
N ILE A 181 2.51 2.22 -9.00
CA ILE A 181 1.68 1.02 -8.98
C ILE A 181 1.63 0.43 -10.39
N GLN A 182 2.05 -0.82 -10.50
CA GLN A 182 1.95 -1.59 -11.72
C GLN A 182 0.53 -2.14 -11.93
N PRO A 183 0.09 -2.33 -13.18
CA PRO A 183 -1.28 -2.69 -13.50
C PRO A 183 -1.58 -4.16 -13.18
N ILE A 184 -2.87 -4.48 -13.13
CA ILE A 184 -3.34 -5.87 -13.13
C ILE A 184 -3.16 -6.47 -14.53
N LYS A 185 -2.83 -7.75 -14.60
CA LYS A 185 -2.82 -8.55 -15.83
C LYS A 185 -3.83 -9.67 -15.71
N LEU A 186 -4.71 -9.78 -16.71
CA LEU A 186 -5.78 -10.77 -16.70
C LEU A 186 -5.37 -12.05 -17.41
N TYR A 187 -5.80 -13.16 -16.83
CA TYR A 187 -5.61 -14.51 -17.35
C TYR A 187 -6.93 -15.28 -17.29
N ALA A 188 -7.15 -16.21 -18.21
CA ALA A 188 -8.31 -17.10 -18.19
C ALA A 188 -7.94 -18.52 -18.61
N PHE A 189 -8.70 -19.48 -18.10
CA PHE A 189 -8.62 -20.87 -18.51
C PHE A 189 -9.25 -21.06 -19.90
N HIS A 190 -8.45 -21.61 -20.82
CA HIS A 190 -8.87 -21.90 -22.19
C HIS A 190 -9.17 -23.39 -22.35
N LYS A 191 -10.46 -23.73 -22.45
CA LYS A 191 -10.97 -25.11 -22.54
C LYS A 191 -10.28 -25.95 -23.64
N PRO A 192 -10.13 -25.48 -24.90
CA PRO A 192 -9.54 -26.30 -25.97
C PRO A 192 -8.09 -26.72 -25.72
N THR A 193 -7.30 -25.88 -25.03
CA THR A 193 -5.90 -26.19 -24.74
C THR A 193 -5.68 -26.72 -23.32
N ASN A 194 -6.73 -26.74 -22.49
CA ASN A 194 -6.67 -27.10 -21.07
C ASN A 194 -5.56 -26.34 -20.30
N LYS A 195 -5.38 -25.04 -20.61
CA LYS A 195 -4.29 -24.19 -20.10
C LYS A 195 -4.78 -22.77 -19.80
N ILE A 196 -4.08 -22.08 -18.90
CA ILE A 196 -4.33 -20.66 -18.58
C ILE A 196 -3.52 -19.79 -19.55
N HIS A 197 -4.17 -18.78 -20.15
CA HIS A 197 -3.55 -17.82 -21.07
C HIS A 197 -3.84 -16.38 -20.65
N PRO A 198 -2.96 -15.42 -20.99
CA PRO A 198 -3.27 -14.00 -20.83
C PRO A 198 -4.45 -13.63 -21.74
N ILE A 199 -5.29 -12.71 -21.26
CA ILE A 199 -6.41 -12.15 -22.03
C ILE A 199 -6.27 -10.63 -22.11
N PRO A 200 -6.93 -9.96 -23.07
CA PRO A 200 -7.02 -8.51 -23.09
C PRO A 200 -7.68 -7.94 -21.84
N ASP A 201 -7.39 -6.68 -21.53
CA ASP A 201 -8.08 -5.95 -20.46
C ASP A 201 -9.58 -5.84 -20.77
N ILE A 202 -10.40 -5.98 -19.73
CA ILE A 202 -11.85 -5.79 -19.78
C ILE A 202 -12.23 -4.56 -18.93
N PRO A 203 -13.42 -3.96 -19.15
CA PRO A 203 -13.95 -2.92 -18.27
C PRO A 203 -13.95 -3.38 -16.81
N THR A 204 -13.62 -2.47 -15.92
CA THR A 204 -13.44 -2.78 -14.50
C THR A 204 -14.73 -3.28 -13.85
N GLU A 205 -15.89 -2.79 -14.29
CA GLU A 205 -17.20 -3.26 -13.88
C GLU A 205 -17.43 -4.72 -14.27
N GLU A 206 -17.05 -5.11 -15.49
CA GLU A 206 -17.16 -6.50 -15.95
C GLU A 206 -16.23 -7.42 -15.14
N LEU A 207 -15.03 -6.94 -14.81
CA LEU A 207 -14.13 -7.68 -13.93
C LEU A 207 -14.73 -7.87 -12.54
N ILE A 208 -15.27 -6.81 -11.92
CA ILE A 208 -15.92 -6.88 -10.61
C ILE A 208 -17.14 -7.82 -10.67
N GLN A 209 -17.93 -7.79 -11.74
CA GLN A 209 -19.04 -8.71 -11.92
C GLN A 209 -18.57 -10.17 -12.05
N ALA A 210 -17.42 -10.41 -12.69
CA ALA A 210 -16.90 -11.74 -12.92
C ALA A 210 -16.30 -12.39 -11.66
N ILE A 211 -15.55 -11.64 -10.85
CA ILE A 211 -14.79 -12.20 -9.71
C ILE A 211 -15.19 -11.64 -8.34
N GLY A 212 -15.94 -10.55 -8.28
CA GLY A 212 -16.28 -9.84 -7.05
C GLY A 212 -15.20 -8.83 -6.60
N MET A 213 -15.62 -7.82 -5.84
CA MET A 213 -14.72 -6.77 -5.31
C MET A 213 -13.65 -7.34 -4.37
N ASP A 214 -14.01 -8.29 -3.51
CA ASP A 214 -13.09 -8.88 -2.54
C ASP A 214 -11.96 -9.66 -3.21
N ALA A 215 -12.28 -10.45 -4.24
CA ALA A 215 -11.27 -11.17 -5.03
C ALA A 215 -10.36 -10.19 -5.77
N LEU A 216 -10.93 -9.13 -6.33
CA LEU A 216 -10.15 -8.07 -6.97
C LEU A 216 -9.18 -7.42 -5.99
N ARG A 217 -9.65 -7.04 -4.79
CA ARG A 217 -8.81 -6.47 -3.72
C ARG A 217 -7.71 -7.45 -3.33
N TRP A 218 -8.09 -8.67 -2.96
CA TRP A 218 -7.15 -9.69 -2.50
C TRP A 218 -6.03 -9.95 -3.50
N HIS A 219 -6.37 -10.32 -4.74
CA HIS A 219 -5.37 -10.72 -5.73
C HIS A 219 -4.51 -9.54 -6.21
N SER A 220 -5.06 -8.32 -6.16
CA SER A 220 -4.33 -7.10 -6.45
C SER A 220 -3.30 -6.74 -5.36
N LEU A 221 -3.67 -6.91 -4.09
CA LEU A 221 -2.84 -6.53 -2.92
C LEU A 221 -1.86 -7.62 -2.49
N ARG A 222 -2.14 -8.90 -2.82
CA ARG A 222 -1.26 -10.05 -2.58
C ARG A 222 0.06 -9.97 -3.36
N THR A 223 0.15 -9.11 -4.35
CA THR A 223 1.37 -8.86 -5.13
C THR A 223 1.95 -7.50 -4.74
N PRO A 224 3.29 -7.32 -4.67
CA PRO A 224 3.90 -6.01 -4.46
C PRO A 224 3.32 -4.96 -5.41
N LEU A 225 3.04 -3.75 -4.90
CA LEU A 225 2.42 -2.67 -5.69
C LEU A 225 3.25 -2.30 -6.93
N THR A 226 4.57 -2.41 -6.83
CA THR A 226 5.55 -2.17 -7.90
C THR A 226 5.69 -3.31 -8.91
N ARG A 227 4.88 -4.38 -8.81
CA ARG A 227 4.84 -5.50 -9.75
C ARG A 227 3.44 -5.70 -10.29
N SER A 228 3.34 -6.13 -11.55
CA SER A 228 2.04 -6.38 -12.16
C SER A 228 1.32 -7.54 -11.45
N ALA A 229 0.06 -7.34 -11.08
CA ALA A 229 -0.74 -8.31 -10.33
C ALA A 229 -1.46 -9.27 -11.28
N PRO A 230 -1.11 -10.56 -11.32
CA PRO A 230 -1.81 -11.53 -12.17
C PRO A 230 -3.15 -11.93 -11.54
N ILE A 231 -4.25 -11.80 -12.28
CA ILE A 231 -5.57 -12.26 -11.87
C ILE A 231 -6.08 -13.29 -12.87
N ASN A 232 -6.29 -14.51 -12.40
CA ASN A 232 -6.97 -15.54 -13.19
C ASN A 232 -8.48 -15.45 -12.96
N ILE A 233 -9.21 -14.88 -13.92
CA ILE A 233 -10.66 -14.68 -13.80
C ILE A 233 -11.46 -15.98 -13.75
N SER A 234 -10.87 -17.11 -14.13
CA SER A 234 -11.53 -18.42 -14.07
C SER A 234 -11.48 -19.05 -12.68
N THR A 235 -10.63 -18.57 -11.78
CA THR A 235 -10.44 -19.14 -10.43
C THR A 235 -10.56 -18.11 -9.31
N ALA A 236 -10.27 -16.84 -9.57
CA ALA A 236 -10.33 -15.79 -8.57
C ALA A 236 -11.76 -15.64 -8.03
N GLY A 237 -11.90 -15.64 -6.70
CA GLY A 237 -13.19 -15.50 -6.02
C GLY A 237 -14.07 -16.76 -6.07
N GLN A 238 -13.60 -17.86 -6.68
CA GLN A 238 -14.33 -19.12 -6.68
C GLN A 238 -14.13 -19.86 -5.34
N PRO A 239 -15.15 -20.54 -4.81
CA PRO A 239 -15.07 -21.26 -3.54
C PRO A 239 -14.31 -22.59 -3.69
N THR A 240 -13.03 -22.50 -4.08
CA THR A 240 -12.17 -23.63 -4.36
C THR A 240 -10.91 -23.56 -3.49
N PRO A 241 -10.35 -24.70 -3.06
CA PRO A 241 -9.09 -24.69 -2.31
C PRO A 241 -7.91 -24.05 -3.05
N ALA A 242 -7.99 -23.93 -4.38
CA ALA A 242 -6.96 -23.29 -5.19
C ALA A 242 -6.93 -21.76 -4.98
N ASP A 243 -8.07 -21.14 -4.67
CA ASP A 243 -8.16 -19.70 -4.45
C ASP A 243 -7.73 -19.33 -3.03
N THR A 244 -6.71 -18.48 -2.92
CA THR A 244 -6.13 -18.07 -1.64
C THR A 244 -7.09 -17.25 -0.80
N LEU A 245 -7.93 -16.40 -1.42
CA LEU A 245 -8.91 -15.61 -0.68
C LEU A 245 -9.92 -16.55 -0.01
N TYR A 246 -10.45 -17.50 -0.77
CA TYR A 246 -11.37 -18.50 -0.23
C TYR A 246 -10.75 -19.30 0.92
N ARG A 247 -9.47 -19.70 0.85
CA ARG A 247 -8.80 -20.38 1.97
C ARG A 247 -8.77 -19.52 3.24
N VAL A 248 -8.43 -18.25 3.12
CA VAL A 248 -8.40 -17.32 4.26
C VAL A 248 -9.80 -17.09 4.85
N GLN A 249 -10.78 -16.80 4.00
CA GLN A 249 -12.18 -16.60 4.40
C GLN A 249 -12.77 -17.85 5.07
N SER A 250 -12.51 -19.04 4.51
CA SER A 250 -12.99 -20.30 5.09
C SER A 250 -12.32 -20.64 6.42
N ALA A 251 -11.08 -20.23 6.66
CA ALA A 251 -10.43 -20.39 7.97
C ALA A 251 -11.15 -19.54 9.05
N HIS A 252 -11.52 -18.30 8.72
CA HIS A 252 -12.33 -17.45 9.60
C HIS A 252 -13.71 -18.06 9.88
N ALA A 253 -14.44 -18.47 8.84
CA ALA A 253 -15.75 -19.13 8.97
C ALA A 253 -15.68 -20.42 9.79
N ARG A 254 -14.60 -21.20 9.64
CA ARG A 254 -14.36 -22.43 10.41
C ARG A 254 -14.16 -22.13 11.90
N CYS A 255 -13.37 -21.11 12.25
CA CYS A 255 -13.21 -20.68 13.64
C CYS A 255 -14.56 -20.26 14.25
N CYS A 256 -15.33 -19.46 13.52
CA CYS A 256 -16.68 -19.03 13.94
C CYS A 256 -17.60 -20.24 14.18
N THR A 257 -17.53 -21.25 13.31
CA THR A 257 -18.34 -22.47 13.43
C THR A 257 -17.94 -23.30 14.66
N LEU A 258 -16.65 -23.53 14.88
CA LEU A 258 -16.15 -24.32 16.01
C LEU A 258 -16.46 -23.64 17.36
N LEU A 259 -16.30 -22.32 17.44
CA LEU A 259 -16.68 -21.55 18.62
C LEU A 259 -18.19 -21.66 18.91
N ARG A 260 -19.06 -21.59 17.89
CA ARG A 260 -20.51 -21.81 18.05
C ARG A 260 -20.83 -23.23 18.52
N GLN A 261 -20.11 -24.24 18.02
CA GLN A 261 -20.27 -25.64 18.44
C GLN A 261 -19.86 -25.82 19.92
N ALA A 262 -18.72 -25.28 20.32
CA ALA A 262 -18.25 -25.32 21.71
C ALA A 262 -19.24 -24.64 22.67
N HIS A 263 -19.85 -23.54 22.24
CA HIS A 263 -20.92 -22.87 23.00
C HIS A 263 -22.16 -23.76 23.17
N GLN A 264 -22.63 -24.40 22.08
CA GLN A 264 -23.79 -25.29 22.13
C GLN A 264 -23.54 -26.54 23.00
N GLN A 265 -22.30 -27.00 23.06
CA GLN A 265 -21.87 -28.12 23.91
C GLN A 265 -21.64 -27.72 25.37
N GLY A 266 -21.74 -26.42 25.71
CA GLY A 266 -21.52 -25.92 27.06
C GLY A 266 -20.05 -25.84 27.50
N ILE A 267 -19.10 -25.95 26.57
CA ILE A 267 -17.65 -25.88 26.83
C ILE A 267 -17.23 -24.44 27.17
N ILE A 268 -17.89 -23.47 26.52
CA ILE A 268 -17.71 -22.04 26.74
C ILE A 268 -19.07 -21.34 26.76
N GLN A 269 -19.14 -20.15 27.34
CA GLN A 269 -20.25 -19.23 27.13
C GLN A 269 -19.82 -18.11 26.18
N LEU A 270 -20.57 -17.90 25.10
CA LEU A 270 -20.31 -16.85 24.11
C LEU A 270 -21.33 -15.73 24.27
N ASN A 271 -20.85 -14.54 24.59
CA ASN A 271 -21.66 -13.33 24.47
C ASN A 271 -21.49 -12.77 23.05
N MET A 272 -22.56 -12.83 22.26
CA MET A 272 -22.60 -12.28 20.90
C MET A 272 -23.38 -10.97 20.92
N ARG A 273 -22.70 -9.85 21.22
CA ARG A 273 -23.35 -8.52 21.17
C ARG A 273 -23.47 -7.98 19.75
N SER A 274 -22.55 -8.37 18.87
CA SER A 274 -22.56 -8.14 17.42
C SER A 274 -21.85 -9.29 16.72
N GLN A 275 -21.91 -9.38 15.39
CA GLN A 275 -21.16 -10.39 14.61
C GLN A 275 -19.64 -10.35 14.89
N ASP A 276 -19.12 -9.18 15.30
CA ASP A 276 -17.68 -8.97 15.41
C ASP A 276 -17.18 -9.06 16.86
N ASN A 277 -18.04 -8.78 17.84
CA ASN A 277 -17.66 -8.69 19.25
C ASN A 277 -18.06 -9.95 20.03
N TRP A 278 -17.35 -11.05 19.76
CA TRP A 278 -17.53 -12.32 20.46
C TRP A 278 -16.66 -12.32 21.72
N GLN A 279 -17.28 -12.57 22.87
CA GLN A 279 -16.57 -12.67 24.14
C GLN A 279 -16.84 -14.03 24.78
N ILE A 280 -15.78 -14.73 25.16
CA ILE A 280 -15.87 -15.96 25.95
C ILE A 280 -15.98 -15.57 27.43
N ASN A 281 -16.87 -16.22 28.17
CA ASN A 281 -17.01 -16.07 29.62
C ASN A 281 -16.69 -17.39 30.35
N PRO A 282 -15.76 -17.40 31.32
CA PRO A 282 -14.86 -16.30 31.71
C PRO A 282 -13.90 -15.90 30.58
N PRO A 283 -13.37 -14.66 30.58
CA PRO A 283 -12.44 -14.22 29.54
C PRO A 283 -11.19 -15.11 29.53
N PRO A 284 -10.65 -15.43 28.34
CA PRO A 284 -9.43 -16.21 28.23
C PRO A 284 -8.24 -15.46 28.84
N ILE A 285 -7.30 -16.20 29.41
CA ILE A 285 -6.00 -15.65 29.82
C ILE A 285 -5.12 -15.39 28.58
N PRO A 286 -4.01 -14.64 28.68
CA PRO A 286 -3.10 -14.42 27.56
C PRO A 286 -2.63 -15.75 26.93
N LEU A 287 -2.51 -15.80 25.59
CA LEU A 287 -2.11 -17.02 24.87
C LEU A 287 -0.77 -17.60 25.34
N THR A 288 0.14 -16.73 25.78
CA THR A 288 1.47 -17.06 26.33
C THR A 288 1.43 -17.85 27.65
N GLU A 289 0.30 -17.81 28.37
CA GLU A 289 0.14 -18.50 29.66
C GLU A 289 -0.38 -19.94 29.51
N TYR A 290 -0.85 -20.32 28.32
CA TYR A 290 -1.28 -21.69 28.03
C TYR A 290 -0.10 -22.58 27.60
N SER A 291 -0.17 -23.89 27.89
CA SER A 291 0.75 -24.89 27.33
C SER A 291 0.22 -25.41 26.00
N TRP A 292 0.95 -25.17 24.92
CA TRP A 292 0.58 -25.60 23.58
C TRP A 292 1.37 -26.84 23.17
N ASP A 293 0.76 -28.02 23.28
CA ASP A 293 1.49 -29.29 23.12
C ASP A 293 1.56 -29.76 21.66
N SER A 294 0.70 -29.22 20.79
CA SER A 294 0.67 -29.55 19.36
C SER A 294 1.58 -28.62 18.56
N PRO A 295 2.39 -29.14 17.61
CA PRO A 295 3.20 -28.32 16.71
C PRO A 295 2.39 -27.27 15.93
N GLN A 296 1.15 -27.59 15.55
CA GLN A 296 0.26 -26.67 14.87
C GLN A 296 -0.17 -25.51 15.78
N THR A 297 -0.52 -25.80 17.04
CA THR A 297 -0.91 -24.76 18.01
C THR A 297 0.25 -23.82 18.35
N GLN A 298 1.45 -24.35 18.56
CA GLN A 298 2.65 -23.53 18.79
C GLN A 298 2.93 -22.62 17.58
N LYS A 299 2.82 -23.17 16.37
CA LYS A 299 3.01 -22.39 15.15
C LYS A 299 1.98 -21.26 15.00
N LEU A 300 0.70 -21.54 15.28
CA LEU A 300 -0.37 -20.53 15.24
C LEU A 300 -0.12 -19.42 16.26
N VAL A 301 0.26 -19.76 17.49
CA VAL A 301 0.57 -18.76 18.53
C VAL A 301 1.74 -17.87 18.09
N ASN A 302 2.84 -18.46 17.61
CA ASN A 302 3.99 -17.70 17.10
C ASN A 302 3.60 -16.78 15.92
N GLN A 303 2.69 -17.23 15.04
CA GLN A 303 2.19 -16.39 13.94
C GLN A 303 1.39 -15.21 14.49
N LEU A 304 0.47 -15.43 15.43
CA LEU A 304 -0.31 -14.35 16.05
C LEU A 304 0.59 -13.34 16.80
N GLU A 305 1.65 -13.81 17.47
CA GLU A 305 2.61 -12.96 18.17
C GLU A 305 3.47 -12.12 17.22
N ALA A 306 3.76 -12.61 16.01
CA ALA A 306 4.53 -11.88 15.01
C ALA A 306 3.74 -10.75 14.33
N LEU A 307 2.41 -10.70 14.50
CA LEU A 307 1.52 -9.75 13.83
C LEU A 307 1.93 -8.28 14.00
N PRO A 308 2.29 -7.78 15.20
CA PRO A 308 2.65 -6.37 15.38
C PRO A 308 3.87 -5.95 14.54
N GLU A 309 4.89 -6.80 14.48
CA GLU A 309 6.09 -6.55 13.68
C GLU A 309 5.77 -6.56 12.17
N ILE A 310 4.95 -7.51 11.72
CA ILE A 310 4.51 -7.60 10.33
C ILE A 310 3.66 -6.38 9.93
N LEU A 311 2.79 -5.90 10.81
CA LEU A 311 2.01 -4.67 10.58
C LEU A 311 2.92 -3.46 10.44
N GLN A 312 3.89 -3.29 11.35
CA GLN A 312 4.86 -2.19 11.28
C GLN A 312 5.69 -2.24 10.01
N GLN A 313 6.19 -3.42 9.63
CA GLN A 313 6.95 -3.60 8.39
C GLN A 313 6.08 -3.30 7.16
N SER A 314 4.85 -3.82 7.13
CA SER A 314 3.91 -3.58 6.05
C SER A 314 3.59 -2.10 5.89
N ALA A 315 3.39 -1.36 6.97
CA ALA A 315 3.16 0.09 6.93
C ALA A 315 4.41 0.87 6.50
N ALA A 316 5.59 0.54 7.02
CA ALA A 316 6.85 1.22 6.72
C ALA A 316 7.20 1.12 5.22
N GLU A 317 7.04 -0.07 4.65
CA GLU A 317 7.33 -0.37 3.24
C GLU A 317 6.14 -0.11 2.29
N VAL A 318 4.96 0.24 2.82
CA VAL A 318 3.72 0.36 2.05
C VAL A 318 3.43 -0.94 1.27
N ALA A 319 3.53 -2.05 1.99
CA ALA A 319 3.60 -3.41 1.48
C ALA A 319 2.43 -4.27 1.98
N PRO A 320 1.17 -4.03 1.52
CA PRO A 320 0.00 -4.79 1.98
C PRO A 320 0.09 -6.29 1.67
N TYR A 321 0.90 -6.69 0.69
CA TYR A 321 1.14 -8.10 0.36
C TYR A 321 1.73 -8.90 1.54
N LEU A 322 2.45 -8.26 2.46
CA LEU A 322 2.96 -8.91 3.67
C LEU A 322 1.81 -9.39 4.58
N LEU A 323 0.72 -8.61 4.66
CA LEU A 323 -0.48 -9.02 5.39
C LEU A 323 -1.19 -10.18 4.70
N CYS A 324 -1.29 -10.17 3.36
CA CYS A 324 -1.83 -11.30 2.61
C CYS A 324 -1.05 -12.59 2.86
N GLN A 325 0.29 -12.52 2.81
CA GLN A 325 1.16 -13.66 3.08
C GLN A 325 1.00 -14.18 4.51
N HIS A 326 0.87 -13.27 5.48
CA HIS A 326 0.65 -13.64 6.87
C HIS A 326 -0.70 -14.32 7.08
N LEU A 327 -1.77 -13.78 6.48
CA LEU A 327 -3.10 -14.37 6.48
C LEU A 327 -3.13 -15.77 5.85
N GLU A 328 -2.41 -15.98 4.74
CA GLU A 328 -2.24 -17.31 4.14
C GLU A 328 -1.55 -18.28 5.09
N ALA A 329 -0.47 -17.84 5.74
CA ALA A 329 0.29 -18.68 6.66
C ALA A 329 -0.53 -19.09 7.89
N ILE A 330 -1.35 -18.17 8.43
CA ILE A 330 -2.31 -18.45 9.50
C ILE A 330 -3.38 -19.41 9.00
N SER A 331 -4.00 -19.10 7.85
CA SER A 331 -5.10 -19.89 7.27
C SER A 331 -4.70 -21.33 7.01
N ASP A 332 -3.56 -21.57 6.37
CA ASP A 332 -3.08 -22.90 6.04
C ASP A 332 -2.81 -23.74 7.30
N THR A 333 -2.23 -23.12 8.35
CA THR A 333 -1.98 -23.80 9.63
C THR A 333 -3.27 -24.03 10.41
N CYS A 334 -4.20 -23.07 10.36
CA CYS A 334 -5.51 -23.14 11.00
C CYS A 334 -6.37 -24.26 10.40
N HIS A 335 -6.42 -24.39 9.07
CA HIS A 335 -7.15 -25.47 8.41
C HIS A 335 -6.62 -26.85 8.81
N GLN A 336 -5.29 -27.01 8.85
CA GLN A 336 -4.66 -28.27 9.28
C GLN A 336 -5.04 -28.62 10.73
N TRP A 337 -5.00 -27.64 11.62
CA TRP A 337 -5.36 -27.82 13.03
C TRP A 337 -6.86 -28.13 13.21
N CYS A 338 -7.75 -27.42 12.51
CA CYS A 338 -9.20 -27.54 12.67
C CYS A 338 -9.84 -28.81 12.08
N ASN A 339 -9.11 -29.59 11.28
CA ASN A 339 -9.65 -30.79 10.60
C ASN A 339 -10.10 -31.89 11.56
N SER A 340 -9.42 -32.04 12.69
CA SER A 340 -9.70 -33.08 13.70
C SER A 340 -9.90 -32.51 15.09
N LEU A 341 -10.19 -31.20 15.19
CA LEU A 341 -10.30 -30.52 16.48
C LEU A 341 -11.65 -30.79 17.13
N GLU A 342 -11.62 -31.38 18.32
CA GLU A 342 -12.69 -31.35 19.30
C GLU A 342 -12.34 -30.25 20.32
N PRO A 343 -13.00 -29.08 20.30
CA PRO A 343 -12.48 -27.89 20.96
C PRO A 343 -12.59 -27.97 22.49
N THR A 344 -11.48 -27.80 23.20
CA THR A 344 -11.46 -27.52 24.64
C THR A 344 -11.63 -26.03 24.93
N THR A 345 -11.76 -25.64 26.20
CA THR A 345 -11.78 -24.22 26.61
C THR A 345 -10.51 -23.48 26.19
N GLN A 346 -9.34 -24.12 26.24
CA GLN A 346 -8.07 -23.56 25.78
C GLN A 346 -8.06 -23.38 24.26
N ASP A 347 -8.52 -24.37 23.49
CA ASP A 347 -8.61 -24.27 22.03
C ASP A 347 -9.55 -23.14 21.60
N CYS A 348 -10.63 -22.91 22.35
CA CYS A 348 -11.54 -21.80 22.11
C CYS A 348 -10.86 -20.43 22.26
N ALA A 349 -9.91 -20.28 23.18
CA ALA A 349 -9.15 -19.04 23.30
C ALA A 349 -8.32 -18.76 22.04
N LEU A 350 -7.64 -19.79 21.52
CA LEU A 350 -6.86 -19.67 20.29
C LEU A 350 -7.74 -19.45 19.05
N LEU A 351 -8.85 -20.19 18.92
CA LEU A 351 -9.85 -19.98 17.85
C LEU A 351 -10.39 -18.55 17.85
N LEU A 352 -10.67 -17.98 19.03
CA LEU A 352 -11.13 -16.60 19.15
C LEU A 352 -10.06 -15.60 18.69
N ALA A 353 -8.81 -15.81 19.09
CA ALA A 353 -7.70 -14.95 18.67
C ALA A 353 -7.43 -15.01 17.16
N ILE A 354 -7.47 -16.21 16.55
CA ILE A 354 -7.36 -16.39 15.10
C ILE A 354 -8.52 -15.71 14.38
N LYS A 355 -9.76 -15.96 14.83
CA LYS A 355 -10.97 -15.32 14.30
C LYS A 355 -10.82 -13.80 14.31
N GLN A 356 -10.44 -13.22 15.45
CA GLN A 356 -10.31 -11.77 15.57
C GLN A 356 -9.19 -11.22 14.70
N THR A 357 -8.05 -11.90 14.64
CA THR A 357 -6.90 -11.48 13.81
C THR A 357 -7.24 -11.48 12.32
N ILE A 358 -7.86 -12.56 11.82
CA ILE A 358 -8.26 -12.62 10.41
C ILE A 358 -9.31 -11.54 10.11
N PHE A 359 -10.29 -11.34 11.01
CA PHE A 359 -11.29 -10.28 10.87
C PHE A 359 -10.66 -8.89 10.79
N ASP A 360 -9.78 -8.56 11.74
CA ASP A 360 -9.15 -7.24 11.81
C ASP A 360 -8.30 -6.95 10.56
N LEU A 361 -7.55 -7.94 10.06
CA LEU A 361 -6.75 -7.76 8.87
C LEU A 361 -7.62 -7.67 7.59
N LEU A 362 -8.64 -8.52 7.45
CA LEU A 362 -9.50 -8.51 6.26
C LEU A 362 -10.39 -7.27 6.21
N GLU A 363 -11.20 -7.03 7.24
CA GLU A 363 -12.25 -6.00 7.23
C GLU A 363 -11.67 -4.61 7.51
N ASN A 364 -10.91 -4.47 8.61
CA ASN A 364 -10.49 -3.15 9.08
C ASN A 364 -9.29 -2.59 8.30
N ILE A 365 -8.44 -3.46 7.75
CA ILE A 365 -7.27 -3.03 6.97
C ILE A 365 -7.49 -3.21 5.48
N LEU A 366 -7.73 -4.43 5.02
CA LEU A 366 -7.80 -4.75 3.58
C LEU A 366 -9.14 -4.40 2.92
N GLY A 367 -10.19 -4.10 3.70
CA GLY A 367 -11.53 -3.83 3.19
C GLY A 367 -12.12 -5.02 2.42
N ILE A 368 -11.87 -6.23 2.91
CA ILE A 368 -12.31 -7.52 2.35
C ILE A 368 -13.23 -8.18 3.37
N THR A 369 -14.32 -8.78 2.90
CA THR A 369 -15.29 -9.41 3.79
C THR A 369 -14.70 -10.63 4.52
N ALA A 370 -14.93 -10.74 5.82
CA ALA A 370 -14.61 -11.88 6.66
C ALA A 370 -15.89 -12.67 7.02
N PRO A 371 -16.27 -13.71 6.24
CA PRO A 371 -17.55 -14.38 6.43
C PRO A 371 -17.61 -15.19 7.74
N ASP A 372 -18.75 -15.15 8.43
CA ASP A 372 -18.99 -15.87 9.69
C ASP A 372 -19.54 -17.30 9.50
N ARG A 373 -19.81 -17.70 8.25
CA ARG A 373 -20.40 -18.97 7.83
C ARG A 373 -19.83 -19.48 6.51
#